data_AF-A0A3M1IZM0-F1
#
_entry.id   AF-A0A3M1IZM0-F1
#
_cell.length_a   1.000
_cell.length_b   1.000
_cell.length_c   1.000
_cell.angle_alpha   90.00
_cell.angle_beta   90.00
_cell.angle_gamma   90.00
#
_symmetry.space_group_name_H-M   'P 1'
#
loop_
_entity.id
_entity.type
_entity.pdbx_description
1 polymer ?
#
loop_
_entity_poly.entity_id
_entity_poly.type
_entity_poly.pdbx_seq_one_letter_code
_entity_poly.pdbx_strand_id
1 'polypeptide(L)'
;MAIFFIVVFVLVWFAIVAGAAFTMPVMTHFFPGQEGLSVVGVINLLFTIGIPLLAVVLLITRVAFRRKIRSSWVVGLGAFWLLNAISLAGIGGTLAQDFVAEDSIIENVDISRSTQGVDTLQLFYYTPTNTSEQRFRFGGDHIQLPGAQVDVVVQKSTNGEWSLEKKVRARARTEYAARALAGTLTVPLRQSPGKLAVPREIPFGEMEKWRAQKITLTVHVPPGAFLRLNRDDVRAAYVAGPMAYDKLRAMEVYQMQENGRLQCLTCPTAETKTYEANSASESLSLLSAGGYEQLAISGPLRVTIEQGDEFDVRMNGPQEYLSRLEQQISEGELQLKLDAERSDRPLQVYLTIPSLRAIRLDGTDDVRLKNIQAEELSIEASSRSAIKLDGKIGLLRVRLEDLAELEFTGDAEHIHAELRDLSRLDADRGTVLTAELELKNQSRAKMSQDVQIQQQFISEDSRLR
;
A
#
# COMPACT_ATOMS: atom_id res chain seq x y z
N MET A 1 -20.51 -38.04 -20.02
CA MET A 1 -19.73 -37.35 -18.96
C MET A 1 -18.22 -37.48 -19.16
N ALA A 2 -17.60 -38.67 -19.17
CA ALA A 2 -16.14 -38.79 -19.29
C ALA A 2 -15.53 -38.17 -20.57
N ILE A 3 -16.16 -38.39 -21.73
CA ILE A 3 -15.72 -37.79 -23.02
C ILE A 3 -15.75 -36.26 -22.97
N PHE A 4 -16.78 -35.69 -22.36
CA PHE A 4 -16.92 -34.24 -22.19
C PHE A 4 -15.74 -33.65 -21.40
N PHE A 5 -15.39 -34.23 -20.25
CA PHE A 5 -14.25 -33.78 -19.46
C PHE A 5 -12.92 -33.91 -20.21
N ILE A 6 -12.70 -35.01 -20.94
CA ILE A 6 -11.50 -35.18 -21.76
C ILE A 6 -11.39 -34.05 -22.81
N VAL A 7 -12.49 -33.72 -23.50
CA VAL A 7 -12.51 -32.63 -24.48
C VAL A 7 -12.21 -31.29 -23.82
N VAL A 8 -12.81 -30.99 -22.67
CA VAL A 8 -12.54 -29.75 -21.91
C VAL A 8 -11.06 -29.65 -21.53
N PHE A 9 -10.47 -30.72 -20.98
CA PHE A 9 -9.06 -30.71 -20.59
C PHE A 9 -8.11 -30.54 -21.79
N VAL A 10 -8.44 -31.12 -22.95
CA VAL A 10 -7.68 -30.91 -24.18
C VAL A 10 -7.78 -29.45 -24.64
N LEU A 11 -8.97 -28.85 -24.60
CA LEU A 11 -9.15 -27.44 -24.94
C LEU A 11 -8.38 -26.51 -23.98
N VAL A 12 -8.39 -26.80 -22.68
CA VAL A 12 -7.59 -26.09 -21.67
C VAL A 12 -6.10 -26.20 -22.00
N TRP A 13 -5.63 -27.39 -22.38
CA TRP A 13 -4.23 -27.56 -22.79
C TRP A 13 -3.89 -26.69 -23.99
N PHE A 14 -4.71 -26.73 -25.06
CA PHE A 14 -4.50 -25.90 -26.25
C PHE A 14 -4.50 -24.41 -25.92
N ALA A 15 -5.38 -23.97 -25.01
CA ALA A 15 -5.41 -22.60 -24.53
C ALA A 15 -4.13 -22.21 -23.78
N ILE A 16 -3.57 -23.12 -22.95
CA ILE A 16 -2.29 -22.89 -22.26
C ILE A 16 -1.13 -22.79 -23.27
N VAL A 17 -1.08 -23.67 -24.27
CA VAL A 17 -0.06 -23.64 -25.34
C VAL A 17 -0.15 -22.35 -26.14
N ALA A 18 -1.36 -21.95 -26.53
CA ALA A 18 -1.59 -20.70 -27.24
C ALA A 18 -1.20 -19.50 -26.38
N GLY A 19 -1.60 -19.49 -25.10
CA GLY A 19 -1.23 -18.46 -24.13
C GLY A 19 0.28 -18.32 -23.97
N ALA A 20 1.01 -19.44 -23.90
CA ALA A 20 2.46 -19.45 -23.83
C ALA A 20 3.11 -18.73 -25.04
N ALA A 21 2.60 -18.95 -26.25
CA ALA A 21 3.06 -18.26 -27.45
C ALA A 21 2.82 -16.74 -27.38
N PHE A 22 1.67 -16.32 -26.86
CA PHE A 22 1.35 -14.89 -26.67
C PHE A 22 2.21 -14.22 -25.59
N THR A 23 2.66 -14.95 -24.57
CA THR A 23 3.52 -14.40 -23.51
C THR A 23 5.00 -14.25 -23.91
N MET A 24 5.43 -14.89 -25.01
CA MET A 24 6.84 -14.94 -25.39
C MET A 24 7.51 -13.56 -25.59
N PRO A 25 6.88 -12.55 -26.24
CA PRO A 25 7.47 -11.22 -26.37
C PRO A 25 7.70 -10.49 -25.04
N VAL A 26 6.97 -10.86 -23.98
CA VAL A 26 7.14 -10.28 -22.65
C VAL A 26 8.32 -10.92 -21.92
N MET A 27 8.48 -12.24 -22.08
CA MET A 27 9.53 -12.99 -21.38
C MET A 27 10.95 -12.53 -21.72
N THR A 28 11.17 -11.99 -22.92
CA THR A 28 12.48 -11.47 -23.36
C THR A 28 12.96 -10.27 -22.54
N HIS A 29 12.06 -9.47 -21.96
CA HIS A 29 12.42 -8.35 -21.09
C HIS A 29 12.87 -8.80 -19.68
N PHE A 30 12.55 -10.03 -19.28
CA PHE A 30 13.06 -10.64 -18.06
C PHE A 30 14.46 -11.22 -18.26
N PHE A 31 14.78 -11.74 -19.44
CA PHE A 31 16.09 -12.32 -19.78
C PHE A 31 16.68 -11.70 -21.07
N PRO A 32 16.99 -10.39 -21.07
CA PRO A 32 17.54 -9.74 -22.26
C PRO A 32 18.89 -10.35 -22.63
N GLY A 33 19.10 -10.59 -23.93
CA GLY A 33 20.29 -11.26 -24.47
C GLY A 33 20.37 -12.76 -24.19
N GLN A 34 19.37 -13.36 -23.53
CA GLN A 34 19.31 -14.79 -23.22
C GLN A 34 17.95 -15.37 -23.64
N GLU A 35 17.57 -15.13 -24.89
CA GLU A 35 16.28 -15.56 -25.46
C GLU A 35 16.06 -17.07 -25.31
N GLY A 36 17.12 -17.87 -25.41
CA GLY A 36 17.07 -19.31 -25.18
C GLY A 36 16.56 -19.70 -23.79
N LEU A 37 16.94 -18.98 -22.72
CA LEU A 37 16.43 -19.25 -21.38
C LEU A 37 14.94 -18.90 -21.25
N SER A 38 14.48 -17.85 -21.93
CA SER A 38 13.06 -17.51 -21.97
C SER A 38 12.24 -18.62 -22.62
N VAL A 39 12.72 -19.16 -23.75
CA VAL A 39 12.07 -20.27 -24.46
C VAL A 39 12.04 -21.52 -23.58
N VAL A 40 13.19 -21.89 -22.99
CA VAL A 40 13.29 -23.06 -22.11
C VAL A 40 12.40 -22.91 -20.88
N GLY A 41 12.33 -21.72 -20.28
CA GLY A 41 11.43 -21.43 -19.16
C GLY A 41 9.95 -21.63 -19.52
N VAL A 42 9.51 -21.13 -20.68
CA VAL A 42 8.14 -21.30 -21.17
C VAL A 42 7.83 -22.78 -21.47
N ILE A 43 8.76 -23.50 -22.11
CA ILE A 43 8.62 -24.94 -22.38
C ILE A 43 8.52 -25.73 -21.07
N ASN A 44 9.40 -25.46 -20.11
CA ASN A 44 9.38 -26.10 -18.80
C ASN A 44 8.06 -25.82 -18.07
N LEU A 45 7.55 -24.59 -18.13
CA LEU A 45 6.26 -24.21 -17.55
C LEU A 45 5.12 -25.01 -18.17
N LEU A 46 5.10 -25.11 -19.51
CA LEU A 46 4.11 -25.86 -20.27
C LEU A 46 4.08 -27.34 -19.87
N PHE A 47 5.24 -27.99 -19.71
CA PHE A 47 5.29 -29.38 -19.27
C PHE A 47 5.01 -29.56 -17.78
N THR A 48 5.41 -28.60 -16.94
CA THR A 48 5.16 -28.63 -15.48
C THR A 48 3.67 -28.53 -15.17
N ILE A 49 2.92 -27.69 -15.89
CA ILE A 49 1.46 -27.57 -15.76
C ILE A 49 0.74 -28.65 -16.59
N GLY A 50 1.27 -28.91 -17.78
CA GLY A 50 0.68 -29.83 -18.73
C GLY A 50 0.66 -31.26 -18.22
N ILE A 51 1.80 -31.87 -17.90
CA ILE A 51 1.85 -33.31 -17.57
C ILE A 51 0.87 -33.71 -16.44
N PRO A 52 0.67 -32.92 -15.37
CA PRO A 52 -0.41 -33.14 -14.41
C PRO A 52 -1.82 -33.15 -15.04
N LEU A 53 -2.11 -32.24 -15.95
CA LEU A 53 -3.36 -32.22 -16.73
C LEU A 53 -3.54 -33.50 -17.56
N LEU A 54 -2.48 -33.95 -18.23
CA LEU A 54 -2.47 -35.21 -18.98
C LEU A 54 -2.70 -36.40 -18.04
N ALA A 55 -2.09 -36.39 -16.86
CA ALA A 55 -2.27 -37.43 -15.85
C ALA A 55 -3.74 -37.52 -15.39
N VAL A 56 -4.42 -36.38 -15.24
CA VAL A 56 -5.87 -36.34 -14.96
C VAL A 56 -6.68 -36.94 -16.11
N VAL A 57 -6.37 -36.59 -17.37
CA VAL A 57 -7.05 -37.17 -18.55
C VAL A 57 -6.85 -38.68 -18.64
N LEU A 58 -5.63 -39.15 -18.39
CA LEU A 58 -5.29 -40.57 -18.35
C LEU A 58 -6.00 -41.30 -17.21
N LEU A 59 -6.12 -40.67 -16.04
CA LEU A 59 -6.87 -41.19 -14.89
C LEU A 59 -8.36 -41.35 -15.23
N ILE A 60 -8.98 -40.31 -15.80
CA ILE A 60 -10.38 -40.35 -16.26
C ILE A 60 -10.57 -41.47 -17.29
N THR A 61 -9.64 -41.60 -18.24
CA THR A 61 -9.70 -42.66 -19.28
C THR A 61 -9.60 -44.06 -18.67
N ARG A 62 -8.71 -44.25 -17.69
CA ARG A 62 -8.56 -45.51 -16.96
C ARG A 62 -9.84 -45.87 -16.20
N VAL A 63 -10.47 -44.91 -15.52
CA VAL A 63 -11.68 -45.13 -14.73
C VAL A 63 -12.90 -45.37 -15.63
N ALA A 64 -13.09 -44.55 -16.66
CA ALA A 64 -14.27 -44.60 -17.52
C ALA A 64 -14.26 -45.77 -18.52
N PHE A 65 -13.10 -46.08 -19.12
CA PHE A 65 -12.98 -47.09 -20.17
C PHE A 65 -12.29 -48.38 -19.69
N ARG A 66 -11.94 -48.47 -18.39
CA ARG A 66 -11.25 -49.61 -17.78
C ARG A 66 -9.95 -50.02 -18.50
N ARG A 67 -9.32 -49.10 -19.23
CA ARG A 67 -8.04 -49.36 -19.92
C ARG A 67 -6.87 -49.33 -18.95
N LYS A 68 -6.02 -50.35 -19.02
CA LYS A 68 -4.76 -50.38 -18.27
C LYS A 68 -3.71 -49.54 -19.00
N ILE A 69 -3.08 -48.63 -18.27
CA ILE A 69 -1.93 -47.86 -18.75
C ILE A 69 -0.67 -48.62 -18.35
N ARG A 70 0.29 -48.75 -19.27
CA ARG A 70 1.57 -49.43 -18.97
C ARG A 70 2.34 -48.61 -17.94
N SER A 71 2.88 -49.28 -16.92
CA SER A 71 3.61 -48.63 -15.82
C SER A 71 4.79 -47.77 -16.31
N SER A 72 5.49 -48.22 -17.37
CA SER A 72 6.60 -47.48 -17.98
C SER A 72 6.22 -46.08 -18.48
N TRP A 73 4.98 -45.89 -18.95
CA TRP A 73 4.50 -44.58 -19.40
C TRP A 73 4.26 -43.64 -18.22
N VAL A 74 3.74 -44.16 -17.11
CA VAL A 74 3.50 -43.37 -15.89
C VAL A 74 4.82 -42.93 -15.28
N VAL A 75 5.79 -43.86 -15.16
CA VAL A 75 7.13 -43.56 -14.64
C VAL A 75 7.86 -42.56 -15.56
N GLY A 76 7.81 -42.76 -16.88
CA GLY A 76 8.43 -41.86 -17.84
C GLY A 76 7.86 -40.44 -17.80
N LEU A 77 6.53 -40.29 -17.76
CA LEU A 77 5.88 -38.99 -17.63
C LEU A 77 6.20 -38.32 -16.29
N GLY A 78 6.21 -39.08 -15.19
CA GLY A 78 6.59 -38.57 -13.87
C GLY A 78 8.05 -38.09 -13.82
N ALA A 79 8.98 -38.86 -14.37
CA ALA A 79 10.38 -38.47 -14.45
C ALA A 79 10.59 -37.23 -15.33
N PHE A 80 9.92 -37.16 -16.47
CA PHE A 80 9.98 -35.99 -17.36
C PHE A 80 9.38 -34.75 -16.72
N TRP A 81 8.26 -34.88 -16.00
CA TRP A 81 7.69 -33.78 -15.23
C TRP A 81 8.65 -33.27 -14.16
N LEU A 82 9.26 -34.18 -13.39
CA LEU A 82 10.22 -33.81 -12.34
C LEU A 82 11.43 -33.07 -12.92
N LEU A 83 11.94 -33.52 -14.07
CA LEU A 83 13.03 -32.86 -14.79
C LEU A 83 12.67 -31.41 -15.17
N ASN A 84 11.48 -31.20 -15.74
CA ASN A 84 11.00 -29.87 -16.11
C ASN A 84 10.77 -28.99 -14.87
N ALA A 85 10.24 -29.55 -13.77
CA ALA A 85 10.04 -28.84 -12.52
C ALA A 85 11.36 -28.40 -11.87
N ILE A 86 12.38 -29.26 -11.85
CA ILE A 86 13.73 -28.91 -11.36
C ILE A 86 14.37 -27.84 -12.24
N SER A 87 14.25 -27.98 -13.57
CA SER A 87 14.77 -26.98 -14.52
C SER A 87 14.08 -25.62 -14.34
N LEU A 88 12.75 -25.61 -14.17
CA LEU A 88 11.97 -24.40 -13.91
C LEU A 88 12.37 -23.75 -12.57
N ALA A 89 12.56 -24.55 -11.52
CA ALA A 89 13.03 -24.05 -10.23
C ALA A 89 14.45 -23.45 -10.33
N GLY A 90 15.34 -24.05 -11.12
CA GLY A 90 16.67 -23.51 -11.40
C GLY A 90 16.62 -22.15 -12.11
N ILE A 91 15.82 -22.03 -13.17
CA ILE A 91 15.61 -20.76 -13.90
C ILE A 91 14.94 -19.71 -13.01
N GLY A 92 13.96 -20.10 -12.21
CA GLY A 92 13.32 -19.22 -11.21
C GLY A 92 14.32 -18.73 -10.16
N GLY A 93 15.22 -19.61 -9.71
CA GLY A 93 16.28 -19.26 -8.76
C GLY A 93 17.30 -18.28 -9.34
N THR A 94 17.74 -18.46 -10.59
CA THR A 94 18.64 -17.50 -11.24
C THR A 94 17.97 -16.15 -11.47
N LEU A 95 16.68 -16.13 -11.84
CA LEU A 95 15.91 -14.90 -11.94
C LEU A 95 15.76 -14.22 -10.58
N ALA A 96 15.49 -14.96 -9.50
CA ALA A 96 15.34 -14.42 -8.16
C ALA A 96 16.64 -13.75 -7.66
N GLN A 97 17.81 -14.30 -8.02
CA GLN A 97 19.10 -13.69 -7.70
C GLN A 97 19.26 -12.29 -8.30
N ASP A 98 18.62 -11.99 -9.43
CA ASP A 98 18.64 -10.65 -10.03
C ASP A 98 17.82 -9.61 -9.25
N PHE A 99 17.17 -9.98 -8.14
CA PHE A 99 16.40 -9.05 -7.30
C PHE A 99 16.95 -8.92 -5.87
N VAL A 100 18.13 -9.47 -5.59
CA VAL A 100 18.72 -9.54 -4.23
C VAL A 100 19.38 -8.22 -3.85
N ALA A 101 20.25 -7.69 -4.71
CA ALA A 101 21.01 -6.47 -4.44
C ALA A 101 20.32 -5.26 -5.07
N GLU A 102 20.59 -4.09 -4.50
CA GLU A 102 19.85 -2.87 -4.78
C GLU A 102 20.77 -1.67 -4.67
N ASP A 103 20.69 -0.78 -5.65
CA ASP A 103 21.49 0.44 -5.67
C ASP A 103 20.73 1.54 -6.42
N SER A 104 21.23 2.75 -6.33
CA SER A 104 20.69 3.92 -7.03
C SER A 104 21.78 4.78 -7.65
N ILE A 105 21.40 5.50 -8.69
CA ILE A 105 22.19 6.57 -9.29
C ILE A 105 21.45 7.90 -9.10
N ILE A 106 22.20 8.93 -8.77
CA ILE A 106 21.69 10.29 -8.58
C ILE A 106 22.38 11.19 -9.61
N GLU A 107 21.58 11.89 -10.40
CA GLU A 107 22.06 12.75 -11.48
C GLU A 107 21.29 14.06 -11.49
N ASN A 108 21.97 15.17 -11.75
CA ASN A 108 21.31 16.44 -11.99
C ASN A 108 20.82 16.51 -13.44
N VAL A 109 19.57 16.91 -13.62
CA VAL A 109 18.93 17.05 -14.93
C VAL A 109 18.76 18.53 -15.24
N ASP A 110 19.23 18.93 -16.43
CA ASP A 110 19.06 20.30 -16.90
C ASP A 110 17.58 20.60 -17.17
N ILE A 111 17.03 21.55 -16.41
CA ILE A 111 15.67 22.07 -16.56
C ILE A 111 15.63 23.54 -17.01
N SER A 112 16.74 24.07 -17.52
CA SER A 112 16.88 25.50 -17.88
C SER A 112 15.82 25.96 -18.87
N ARG A 113 15.39 25.10 -19.82
CA ARG A 113 14.32 25.43 -20.79
C ARG A 113 12.96 25.68 -20.13
N SER A 114 12.75 25.15 -18.92
CA SER A 114 11.52 25.32 -18.15
C SER A 114 11.63 26.46 -17.13
N THR A 115 12.83 26.82 -16.69
CA THR A 115 13.07 27.70 -15.52
C THR A 115 13.77 29.03 -15.85
N GLN A 116 14.32 29.18 -17.05
CA GLN A 116 15.01 30.41 -17.44
C GLN A 116 14.01 31.59 -17.55
N GLY A 117 14.21 32.61 -16.72
CA GLY A 117 13.43 33.85 -16.75
C GLY A 117 11.97 33.69 -16.31
N VAL A 118 11.65 32.64 -15.55
CA VAL A 118 10.29 32.42 -15.03
C VAL A 118 10.27 32.30 -13.52
N ASP A 119 9.34 33.01 -12.90
CA ASP A 119 9.11 32.96 -11.45
C ASP A 119 8.13 31.84 -11.07
N THR A 120 7.29 31.39 -12.01
CA THR A 120 6.30 30.33 -11.81
C THR A 120 6.60 29.12 -12.68
N LEU A 121 6.77 27.95 -12.07
CA LEU A 121 6.90 26.68 -12.77
C LEU A 121 5.62 25.87 -12.64
N GLN A 122 5.01 25.49 -13.77
CA GLN A 122 3.90 24.55 -13.81
C GLN A 122 4.42 23.12 -13.98
N LEU A 123 4.18 22.28 -12.98
CA LEU A 123 4.54 20.86 -12.97
C LEU A 123 3.28 20.01 -13.20
N PHE A 124 3.37 19.08 -14.16
CA PHE A 124 2.27 18.17 -14.47
C PHE A 124 2.77 16.83 -14.99
N TYR A 125 1.97 15.79 -14.76
CA TYR A 125 2.23 14.49 -15.34
C TYR A 125 1.64 14.36 -16.74
N TYR A 126 2.25 13.51 -17.56
CA TYR A 126 1.67 13.02 -18.80
C TYR A 126 1.79 11.50 -18.89
N THR A 127 0.84 10.88 -19.59
CA THR A 127 0.93 9.46 -19.94
C THR A 127 1.58 9.35 -21.33
N PRO A 128 2.64 8.55 -21.50
CA PRO A 128 3.24 8.29 -22.80
C PRO A 128 2.18 7.77 -23.79
N THR A 129 2.18 8.29 -25.02
CA THR A 129 1.18 7.97 -26.05
C THR A 129 1.32 6.56 -26.64
N ASN A 130 2.46 5.88 -26.41
CA ASN A 130 2.76 4.58 -27.00
C ASN A 130 2.65 3.40 -26.01
N THR A 131 1.58 3.35 -25.22
CA THR A 131 1.22 2.15 -24.43
C THR A 131 0.61 1.04 -25.29
N SER A 132 0.57 1.21 -26.62
CA SER A 132 -0.15 0.33 -27.54
C SER A 132 0.41 -1.10 -27.59
N GLU A 133 1.72 -1.25 -27.41
CA GLU A 133 2.45 -2.53 -27.47
C GLU A 133 2.30 -3.38 -26.19
N GLN A 134 1.68 -2.83 -25.13
CA GLN A 134 1.61 -3.47 -23.80
C GLN A 134 0.20 -3.92 -23.42
N ARG A 135 -0.75 -3.87 -24.37
CA ARG A 135 -2.15 -4.23 -24.12
C ARG A 135 -2.41 -5.67 -24.54
N PHE A 136 -2.42 -6.58 -23.56
CA PHE A 136 -3.05 -7.88 -23.77
C PHE A 136 -4.56 -7.70 -23.68
N ARG A 137 -5.28 -8.06 -24.75
CA ARG A 137 -6.75 -8.09 -24.75
C ARG A 137 -7.21 -9.46 -24.31
N PHE A 138 -7.90 -9.53 -23.17
CA PHE A 138 -8.54 -10.77 -22.72
C PHE A 138 -9.99 -10.46 -22.33
N GLY A 139 -10.96 -11.04 -23.04
CA GLY A 139 -12.38 -10.92 -22.67
C GLY A 139 -12.97 -9.50 -22.68
N GLY A 140 -12.34 -8.54 -23.38
CA GLY A 140 -12.74 -7.11 -23.36
C GLY A 140 -11.89 -6.24 -22.43
N ASP A 141 -11.14 -6.86 -21.51
CA ASP A 141 -10.26 -6.17 -20.58
C ASP A 141 -8.85 -5.95 -21.17
N HIS A 142 -8.23 -4.86 -20.74
CA HIS A 142 -6.86 -4.49 -21.07
C HIS A 142 -5.94 -4.79 -19.89
N ILE A 143 -5.07 -5.78 -20.04
CA ILE A 143 -4.02 -6.07 -19.08
C ILE A 143 -2.79 -5.28 -19.50
N GLN A 144 -2.35 -4.34 -18.64
CA GLN A 144 -1.14 -3.54 -18.83
C GLN A 144 -0.07 -3.98 -17.83
N LEU A 145 1.14 -4.26 -18.32
CA LEU A 145 2.27 -4.58 -17.45
C LEU A 145 2.75 -3.31 -16.75
N PRO A 146 3.07 -3.37 -15.43
CA PRO A 146 3.49 -2.20 -14.69
C PRO A 146 4.86 -1.69 -15.19
N GLY A 147 4.92 -0.41 -15.58
CA GLY A 147 6.15 0.29 -15.90
C GLY A 147 6.98 0.64 -14.66
N ALA A 148 8.07 1.39 -14.85
CA ALA A 148 8.82 1.98 -13.76
C ALA A 148 8.12 3.26 -13.30
N GLN A 149 7.67 3.30 -12.04
CA GLN A 149 6.94 4.44 -11.49
C GLN A 149 7.85 5.66 -11.33
N VAL A 150 7.33 6.84 -11.68
CA VAL A 150 8.01 8.13 -11.52
C VAL A 150 7.30 8.94 -10.45
N ASP A 151 7.98 9.13 -9.31
CA ASP A 151 7.53 10.00 -8.23
C ASP A 151 8.21 11.37 -8.35
N VAL A 152 7.46 12.45 -8.13
CA VAL A 152 8.02 13.80 -8.05
C VAL A 152 7.93 14.34 -6.62
N VAL A 153 9.07 14.77 -6.10
CA VAL A 153 9.30 15.37 -4.79
C VAL A 153 9.64 16.84 -4.98
N VAL A 154 9.20 17.70 -4.07
CA VAL A 154 9.49 19.15 -4.10
C VAL A 154 10.25 19.51 -2.84
N GLN A 155 11.41 20.14 -2.99
CA GLN A 155 12.26 20.57 -1.88
C GLN A 155 12.73 22.02 -2.07
N LYS A 156 13.11 22.67 -0.96
CA LYS A 156 13.75 23.98 -1.03
C LYS A 156 15.13 23.85 -1.69
N SER A 157 15.46 24.78 -2.57
CA SER A 157 16.81 24.93 -3.11
C SER A 157 17.76 25.47 -2.05
N THR A 158 18.98 24.93 -2.01
CA THR A 158 20.05 25.37 -1.10
C THR A 158 20.90 26.50 -1.68
N ASN A 159 20.99 26.60 -3.00
CA ASN A 159 21.75 27.64 -3.71
C ASN A 159 20.86 28.77 -4.25
N GLY A 160 19.54 28.71 -4.02
CA GLY A 160 18.59 29.72 -4.51
C GLY A 160 18.31 29.62 -6.02
N GLU A 161 18.76 28.55 -6.68
CA GLU A 161 18.50 28.30 -8.10
C GLU A 161 17.58 27.08 -8.29
N TRP A 162 16.86 27.06 -9.41
CA TRP A 162 16.08 25.89 -9.79
C TRP A 162 16.99 24.74 -10.20
N SER A 163 16.78 23.55 -9.64
CA SER A 163 17.47 22.34 -10.09
C SER A 163 16.55 21.12 -10.00
N LEU A 164 16.85 20.09 -10.80
CA LEU A 164 16.15 18.82 -10.79
C LEU A 164 17.14 17.70 -10.52
N GLU A 165 17.00 17.03 -9.38
CA GLU A 165 17.75 15.82 -9.07
C GLU A 165 16.93 14.59 -9.49
N LYS A 166 17.52 13.72 -10.30
CA LYS A 166 16.94 12.43 -10.69
C LYS A 166 17.64 11.34 -9.91
N LYS A 167 16.89 10.63 -9.07
CA LYS A 167 17.32 9.39 -8.43
C LYS A 167 16.63 8.20 -9.09
N VAL A 168 17.41 7.34 -9.75
CA VAL A 168 16.90 6.06 -10.28
C VAL A 168 17.42 4.94 -9.40
N ARG A 169 16.50 4.07 -9.00
CA ARG A 169 16.78 2.88 -8.20
C ARG A 169 16.45 1.64 -9.02
N ALA A 170 17.29 0.62 -8.93
CA ALA A 170 17.08 -0.66 -9.60
C ALA A 170 17.57 -1.82 -8.73
N ARG A 171 17.21 -3.04 -9.11
CA ARG A 171 17.69 -4.27 -8.49
C ARG A 171 18.52 -5.11 -9.46
N ALA A 172 19.48 -5.85 -8.93
CA ALA A 172 20.30 -6.79 -9.68
C ALA A 172 20.89 -7.85 -8.75
N ARG A 173 21.76 -8.71 -9.29
CA ARG A 173 22.54 -9.68 -8.53
C ARG A 173 23.63 -9.04 -7.65
N THR A 174 24.14 -7.87 -8.05
CA THR A 174 25.16 -7.11 -7.31
C THR A 174 24.81 -5.62 -7.33
N GLU A 175 25.29 -4.85 -6.35
CA GLU A 175 25.08 -3.40 -6.30
C GLU A 175 25.63 -2.70 -7.55
N TYR A 176 26.83 -3.09 -8.00
CA TYR A 176 27.43 -2.56 -9.23
C TYR A 176 26.52 -2.76 -10.46
N ALA A 177 25.95 -3.95 -10.62
CA ALA A 177 25.02 -4.23 -11.72
C ALA A 177 23.70 -3.47 -11.56
N ALA A 178 23.21 -3.28 -10.33
CA ALA A 178 22.02 -2.50 -10.04
C ALA A 178 22.22 -1.02 -10.41
N ARG A 179 23.38 -0.44 -10.07
CA ARG A 179 23.74 0.92 -10.47
C ARG A 179 23.87 1.08 -11.97
N ALA A 180 24.54 0.14 -12.65
CA ALA A 180 24.65 0.16 -14.10
C ALA A 180 23.27 0.15 -14.77
N LEU A 181 22.35 -0.70 -14.30
CA LEU A 181 20.98 -0.77 -14.79
C LEU A 181 20.17 0.50 -14.47
N ALA A 182 20.39 1.12 -13.32
CA ALA A 182 19.76 2.40 -12.98
C ALA A 182 20.24 3.53 -13.92
N GLY A 183 21.50 3.48 -14.34
CA GLY A 183 22.10 4.48 -15.23
C GLY A 183 21.64 4.42 -16.68
N THR A 184 21.11 3.28 -17.16
CA THR A 184 20.58 3.19 -18.53
C THR A 184 19.18 3.78 -18.69
N LEU A 185 18.46 4.01 -17.58
CA LEU A 185 17.07 4.46 -17.63
C LEU A 185 16.97 5.97 -17.93
N THR A 186 16.42 6.28 -19.10
CA THR A 186 16.18 7.66 -19.54
C THR A 186 14.76 8.10 -19.18
N VAL A 187 14.62 9.31 -18.64
CA VAL A 187 13.33 9.90 -18.29
C VAL A 187 12.99 11.00 -19.30
N PRO A 188 12.03 10.80 -20.22
CA PRO A 188 11.68 11.77 -21.25
C PRO A 188 10.91 12.95 -20.65
N LEU A 189 11.61 14.00 -20.22
CA LEU A 189 10.98 15.25 -19.77
C LEU A 189 10.54 16.09 -20.96
N ARG A 190 9.33 16.68 -20.91
CA ARG A 190 8.89 17.67 -21.90
C ARG A 190 8.97 19.06 -21.27
N GLN A 191 9.86 19.88 -21.81
CA GLN A 191 10.19 21.19 -21.27
C GLN A 191 9.68 22.31 -22.19
N SER A 192 9.06 23.32 -21.60
CA SER A 192 8.70 24.58 -22.24
C SER A 192 8.74 25.71 -21.21
N PRO A 193 8.88 26.99 -21.61
CA PRO A 193 9.02 28.08 -20.64
C PRO A 193 7.89 28.06 -19.60
N GLY A 194 8.24 27.99 -18.30
CA GLY A 194 7.30 27.93 -17.19
C GLY A 194 6.54 26.62 -17.03
N LYS A 195 6.92 25.55 -17.75
CA LYS A 195 6.20 24.27 -17.79
C LYS A 195 7.14 23.07 -17.87
N LEU A 196 7.04 22.17 -16.89
CA LEU A 196 7.77 20.91 -16.84
C LEU A 196 6.78 19.74 -16.82
N ALA A 197 6.76 18.94 -17.90
CA ALA A 197 5.97 17.72 -17.98
C ALA A 197 6.82 16.49 -17.66
N VAL A 198 6.32 15.68 -16.74
CA VAL A 198 6.96 14.45 -16.26
C VAL A 198 6.13 13.22 -16.67
N PRO A 199 6.73 12.13 -17.19
CA PRO A 199 5.98 10.92 -17.46
C PRO A 199 5.52 10.27 -16.15
N ARG A 200 4.30 9.73 -16.09
CA ARG A 200 3.79 9.01 -14.89
C ARG A 200 4.57 7.74 -14.58
N GLU A 201 4.91 7.03 -15.65
CA GLU A 201 5.64 5.79 -15.62
C GLU A 201 6.50 5.72 -16.87
N ILE A 202 7.61 5.01 -16.78
CA ILE A 202 8.36 4.56 -17.95
C ILE A 202 7.77 3.23 -18.38
N PRO A 203 7.20 3.12 -19.60
CA PRO A 203 6.55 1.91 -20.07
C PRO A 203 7.48 0.69 -20.05
N PHE A 204 6.93 -0.50 -19.83
CA PHE A 204 7.69 -1.75 -19.76
C PHE A 204 8.64 -1.98 -20.94
N GLY A 205 8.17 -1.71 -22.17
CA GLY A 205 8.92 -1.87 -23.42
C GLY A 205 10.00 -0.82 -23.69
N GLU A 206 10.03 0.29 -22.94
CA GLU A 206 11.13 1.27 -23.02
C GLU A 206 12.29 0.88 -22.08
N MET A 207 12.12 -0.18 -21.28
CA MET A 207 13.15 -0.71 -20.40
C MET A 207 13.88 -1.87 -21.06
N GLU A 208 15.20 -1.76 -21.18
CA GLU A 208 16.06 -2.84 -21.65
C GLU A 208 15.91 -4.11 -20.80
N LYS A 209 15.72 -3.94 -19.49
CA LYS A 209 15.56 -5.02 -18.52
C LYS A 209 14.66 -4.55 -17.39
N TRP A 210 13.56 -5.26 -17.11
CA TRP A 210 12.71 -4.90 -15.96
C TRP A 210 13.24 -5.51 -14.66
N ARG A 211 13.53 -4.69 -13.65
CA ARG A 211 14.04 -5.10 -12.32
C ARG A 211 13.53 -4.18 -11.20
N ALA A 212 12.21 -4.01 -11.15
CA ALA A 212 11.52 -3.21 -10.13
C ALA A 212 12.09 -1.79 -10.00
N GLN A 213 12.38 -1.15 -11.14
CA GLN A 213 12.93 0.20 -11.16
C GLN A 213 11.93 1.21 -10.60
N LYS A 214 12.47 2.19 -9.87
CA LYS A 214 11.70 3.33 -9.36
C LYS A 214 12.48 4.62 -9.59
N ILE A 215 11.80 5.63 -10.12
CA ILE A 215 12.36 6.96 -10.38
C ILE A 215 11.80 7.91 -9.33
N THR A 216 12.68 8.71 -8.72
CA THR A 216 12.30 9.84 -7.89
C THR A 216 12.95 11.10 -8.45
N LEU A 217 12.13 12.07 -8.82
CA LEU A 217 12.56 13.38 -9.31
C LEU A 217 12.37 14.40 -8.20
N THR A 218 13.45 14.98 -7.68
CA THR A 218 13.40 16.04 -6.67
C THR A 218 13.56 17.40 -7.37
N VAL A 219 12.48 18.17 -7.40
CA VAL A 219 12.48 19.55 -7.88
C VAL A 219 12.91 20.45 -6.74
N HIS A 220 14.09 21.07 -6.87
CA HIS A 220 14.56 22.09 -5.94
C HIS A 220 14.05 23.46 -6.36
N VAL A 221 13.30 24.09 -5.47
CA VAL A 221 12.60 25.36 -5.71
C VAL A 221 13.30 26.49 -4.94
N PRO A 222 13.72 27.57 -5.61
CA PRO A 222 14.21 28.78 -4.94
C PRO A 222 13.20 29.35 -3.96
N PRO A 223 13.63 29.85 -2.80
CA PRO A 223 12.75 30.65 -1.95
C PRO A 223 12.15 31.83 -2.72
N GLY A 224 10.87 32.12 -2.49
CA GLY A 224 10.12 33.17 -3.17
C GLY A 224 9.54 32.78 -4.54
N ALA A 225 10.04 31.72 -5.17
CA ALA A 225 9.52 31.23 -6.45
C ALA A 225 8.19 30.49 -6.30
N PHE A 226 7.44 30.44 -7.40
CA PHE A 226 6.09 29.89 -7.45
C PHE A 226 6.04 28.54 -8.19
N LEU A 227 5.19 27.64 -7.70
CA LEU A 227 4.96 26.32 -8.25
C LEU A 227 3.46 26.12 -8.46
N ARG A 228 3.05 25.73 -9.67
CA ARG A 228 1.67 25.35 -9.99
C ARG A 228 1.60 23.86 -10.24
N LEU A 229 0.77 23.15 -9.48
CA LEU A 229 0.67 21.69 -9.54
C LEU A 229 -0.66 21.27 -10.16
N ASN A 230 -0.64 20.51 -11.26
CA ASN A 230 -1.85 19.90 -11.79
C ASN A 230 -2.07 18.55 -11.10
N ARG A 231 -3.13 18.41 -10.27
CA ARG A 231 -3.44 17.13 -9.59
C ARG A 231 -4.14 16.23 -10.62
N ASP A 232 -3.66 15.00 -10.81
CA ASP A 232 -4.05 13.88 -9.94
C ASP A 232 -2.93 13.04 -9.28
N ASP A 233 -1.63 13.20 -9.58
CA ASP A 233 -0.62 12.21 -9.10
C ASP A 233 0.71 12.77 -8.59
N VAL A 234 0.79 14.08 -8.34
CA VAL A 234 1.97 14.64 -7.65
C VAL A 234 1.80 14.31 -6.17
N ARG A 235 2.29 13.13 -5.77
CA ARG A 235 2.65 12.83 -4.39
C ARG A 235 3.78 13.79 -4.01
N ALA A 236 3.44 15.03 -3.73
CA ALA A 236 4.35 15.98 -3.12
C ALA A 236 4.67 15.49 -1.71
N ALA A 237 5.63 14.57 -1.65
CA ALA A 237 6.17 14.00 -0.44
C ALA A 237 7.51 14.68 -0.19
N TYR A 238 7.73 15.08 1.06
CA TYR A 238 8.98 15.60 1.64
C TYR A 238 9.34 17.08 1.41
N VAL A 239 8.61 17.95 2.10
CA VAL A 239 9.26 19.07 2.83
C VAL A 239 9.95 18.45 4.05
N ALA A 240 11.26 18.57 4.16
CA ALA A 240 12.00 18.06 5.32
C ALA A 240 11.63 18.87 6.58
N GLY A 241 10.75 18.33 7.44
CA GLY A 241 10.42 18.89 8.75
C GLY A 241 9.12 18.31 9.35
N PRO A 242 8.99 18.24 10.69
CA PRO A 242 7.80 17.69 11.34
C PRO A 242 6.70 18.74 11.36
N MET A 243 5.92 18.89 10.28
CA MET A 243 4.60 19.56 10.30
C MET A 243 3.88 19.48 8.96
N ALA A 244 2.60 19.10 9.05
CA ALA A 244 1.49 19.34 8.13
C ALA A 244 1.64 18.86 6.67
N TYR A 245 1.03 17.69 6.40
CA TYR A 245 0.47 17.34 5.10
C TYR A 245 -0.67 18.32 4.74
N ASP A 246 -0.36 19.57 4.43
CA ASP A 246 -1.30 20.39 3.67
C ASP A 246 -1.32 19.82 2.26
N LYS A 247 -2.38 19.07 1.96
CA LYS A 247 -2.59 18.42 0.66
C LYS A 247 -2.60 19.50 -0.42
N LEU A 248 -1.50 19.63 -1.16
CA LEU A 248 -1.42 20.50 -2.33
C LEU A 248 -2.61 20.17 -3.26
N ARG A 249 -3.50 21.16 -3.43
CA ARG A 249 -4.66 21.20 -4.31
C ARG A 249 -4.25 21.41 -5.77
N ALA A 250 -5.05 20.84 -6.66
CA ALA A 250 -4.87 20.92 -8.11
C ALA A 250 -5.01 22.35 -8.60
N MET A 251 -4.21 22.72 -9.61
CA MET A 251 -4.26 23.99 -10.32
C MET A 251 -4.00 25.26 -9.49
N GLU A 252 -3.73 25.11 -8.18
CA GLU A 252 -3.34 26.18 -7.29
C GLU A 252 -1.85 26.54 -7.42
N VAL A 253 -1.52 27.77 -7.04
CA VAL A 253 -0.18 28.33 -7.02
C VAL A 253 0.35 28.32 -5.60
N TYR A 254 1.53 27.75 -5.42
CA TYR A 254 2.26 27.69 -4.16
C TYR A 254 3.53 28.51 -4.25
N GLN A 255 3.89 29.22 -3.20
CA GLN A 255 5.16 29.90 -3.05
C GLN A 255 6.08 29.12 -2.11
N MET A 256 7.33 28.90 -2.51
CA MET A 256 8.34 28.30 -1.63
C MET A 256 8.80 29.31 -0.58
N GLN A 257 8.65 28.97 0.68
CA GLN A 257 9.04 29.79 1.82
C GLN A 257 10.49 29.52 2.22
N GLU A 258 11.09 30.49 2.91
CA GLU A 258 12.48 30.39 3.40
C GLU A 258 12.70 29.22 4.37
N ASN A 259 11.66 28.84 5.11
CA ASN A 259 11.65 27.67 6.02
C ASN A 259 11.48 26.32 5.28
N GLY A 260 11.38 26.34 3.94
CA GLY A 260 11.21 25.17 3.09
C GLY A 260 9.78 24.67 2.93
N ARG A 261 8.79 25.37 3.50
CA ARG A 261 7.36 25.04 3.32
C ARG A 261 6.79 25.67 2.05
N LEU A 262 5.77 25.06 1.48
CA LEU A 262 4.99 25.62 0.38
C LEU A 262 3.78 26.37 0.95
N GLN A 263 3.68 27.69 0.72
CA GLN A 263 2.51 28.50 1.05
C GLN A 263 1.58 28.59 -0.14
N CYS A 264 0.31 28.21 0.00
CA CYS A 264 -0.66 28.36 -1.08
C CYS A 264 -1.11 29.83 -1.20
N LEU A 265 -1.06 30.41 -2.39
CA LEU A 265 -1.48 31.80 -2.64
C LEU A 265 -2.88 31.92 -3.26
N THR A 266 -3.28 30.93 -4.06
CA THR A 266 -4.58 30.91 -4.75
C THR A 266 -5.59 29.99 -4.11
N CYS A 267 -5.18 29.22 -3.08
CA CYS A 267 -6.13 28.55 -2.23
C CYS A 267 -7.11 29.61 -1.75
N PRO A 268 -8.43 29.42 -1.92
CA PRO A 268 -9.37 30.32 -1.30
C PRO A 268 -8.99 30.37 0.18
N THR A 269 -8.54 31.55 0.63
CA THR A 269 -8.69 31.93 2.02
C THR A 269 -10.11 31.53 2.36
N ALA A 270 -10.32 30.89 3.51
CA ALA A 270 -11.68 30.67 3.98
C ALA A 270 -12.36 32.05 3.92
N GLU A 271 -13.12 32.30 2.86
CA GLU A 271 -14.05 33.39 2.83
C GLU A 271 -14.93 33.04 3.99
N THR A 272 -14.89 33.90 5.00
CA THR A 272 -15.92 34.08 6.00
C THR A 272 -17.21 34.39 5.26
N LYS A 273 -17.74 33.39 4.56
CA LYS A 273 -19.11 33.40 4.11
C LYS A 273 -19.88 33.03 5.35
N THR A 274 -20.44 34.07 5.94
CA THR A 274 -21.57 34.00 6.86
C THR A 274 -22.68 33.23 6.15
N TYR A 275 -22.59 31.92 6.16
CA TYR A 275 -23.70 31.01 5.97
C TYR A 275 -24.12 30.63 7.38
N GLU A 276 -25.41 30.80 7.68
CA GLU A 276 -26.04 30.54 8.96
C GLU A 276 -25.51 29.22 9.58
N ALA A 277 -24.55 29.41 10.47
CA ALA A 277 -23.92 28.40 11.28
C ALA A 277 -24.82 28.16 12.47
N ASN A 278 -25.86 27.35 12.28
CA ASN A 278 -26.73 26.98 13.39
C ASN A 278 -26.69 25.46 13.69
N SER A 279 -25.79 24.68 13.08
CA SER A 279 -25.69 23.25 13.40
C SER A 279 -24.26 22.69 13.43
N ALA A 280 -23.38 23.04 12.50
CA ALA A 280 -22.02 22.47 12.49
C ALA A 280 -21.08 23.08 13.55
N SER A 281 -21.23 24.37 13.88
CA SER A 281 -20.44 25.01 14.94
C SER A 281 -20.92 24.63 16.33
N GLU A 282 -22.23 24.45 16.54
CA GLU A 282 -22.76 23.90 17.78
C GLU A 282 -22.28 22.46 18.02
N SER A 283 -22.28 21.61 16.99
CA SER A 283 -21.78 20.23 17.11
C SER A 283 -20.30 20.18 17.45
N LEU A 284 -19.44 20.97 16.80
CA LEU A 284 -18.01 21.03 17.15
C LEU A 284 -17.79 21.62 18.55
N SER A 285 -18.56 22.63 18.95
CA SER A 285 -18.51 23.17 20.32
C SER A 285 -19.00 22.18 21.37
N LEU A 286 -19.98 21.33 21.07
CA LEU A 286 -20.46 20.24 21.94
C LEU A 286 -19.40 19.15 22.10
N LEU A 287 -18.69 18.79 21.02
CA LEU A 287 -17.58 17.84 21.08
C LEU A 287 -16.40 18.39 21.88
N SER A 288 -16.03 19.66 21.65
CA SER A 288 -14.99 20.34 22.41
C SER A 288 -15.40 20.68 23.85
N ALA A 289 -16.69 20.65 24.20
CA ALA A 289 -17.16 20.80 25.58
C ALA A 289 -16.78 19.60 26.46
N GLY A 290 -16.45 18.45 25.85
CA GLY A 290 -15.89 17.29 26.52
C GLY A 290 -16.88 16.50 27.38
N GLY A 291 -16.36 15.91 28.46
CA GLY A 291 -17.16 15.12 29.41
C GLY A 291 -17.39 13.66 29.01
N TYR A 292 -16.63 13.16 28.03
CA TYR A 292 -16.62 11.76 27.63
C TYR A 292 -15.23 11.15 27.83
N GLU A 293 -15.21 9.90 28.29
CA GLU A 293 -14.00 9.09 28.46
C GLU A 293 -14.06 7.81 27.61
N GLN A 294 -15.17 7.63 26.89
CA GLN A 294 -15.42 6.50 26.01
C GLN A 294 -15.71 6.99 24.59
N LEU A 295 -15.25 6.24 23.60
CA LEU A 295 -15.44 6.56 22.19
C LEU A 295 -16.08 5.37 21.46
N ALA A 296 -17.13 5.60 20.69
CA ALA A 296 -17.68 4.61 19.77
C ALA A 296 -17.63 5.18 18.35
N ILE A 297 -16.91 4.52 17.46
CA ILE A 297 -16.63 5.01 16.11
C ILE A 297 -17.01 3.94 15.09
N SER A 298 -17.96 4.29 14.22
CA SER A 298 -18.47 3.38 13.19
C SER A 298 -18.39 4.00 11.79
N GLY A 299 -17.84 3.24 10.83
CA GLY A 299 -17.68 3.65 9.43
C GLY A 299 -16.23 3.93 9.03
N PRO A 300 -15.98 4.24 7.73
CA PRO A 300 -14.63 4.37 7.16
C PRO A 300 -13.94 5.69 7.56
N LEU A 301 -13.69 5.82 8.85
CA LEU A 301 -13.08 6.97 9.50
C LEU A 301 -11.61 6.67 9.77
N ARG A 302 -10.75 7.65 9.51
CA ARG A 302 -9.36 7.63 9.98
C ARG A 302 -9.26 8.48 11.24
N VAL A 303 -8.95 7.86 12.37
CA VAL A 303 -9.02 8.53 13.67
C VAL A 303 -7.65 8.60 14.33
N THR A 304 -7.29 9.77 14.85
CA THR A 304 -6.12 9.97 15.70
C THR A 304 -6.57 10.54 17.03
N ILE A 305 -6.34 9.82 18.11
CA ILE A 305 -6.63 10.24 19.47
C ILE A 305 -5.30 10.42 20.20
N GLU A 306 -5.15 11.57 20.85
CA GLU A 306 -3.98 11.93 21.64
C GLU A 306 -4.43 12.40 23.01
N GLN A 307 -3.76 11.93 24.07
CA GLN A 307 -4.08 12.41 25.41
C GLN A 307 -3.46 13.79 25.66
N GLY A 308 -4.26 14.73 26.16
CA GLY A 308 -3.83 16.10 26.46
C GLY A 308 -4.77 16.81 27.42
N ASP A 309 -4.41 18.01 27.88
CA ASP A 309 -5.09 18.67 29.02
C ASP A 309 -6.50 19.20 28.69
N GLU A 310 -6.84 19.36 27.41
CA GLU A 310 -8.10 19.93 26.95
C GLU A 310 -8.77 19.04 25.91
N PHE A 311 -10.10 19.12 25.84
CA PHE A 311 -10.87 18.49 24.78
C PHE A 311 -10.75 19.31 23.48
N ASP A 312 -10.19 18.70 22.43
CA ASP A 312 -10.12 19.31 21.10
C ASP A 312 -10.56 18.30 20.05
N VAL A 313 -11.41 18.72 19.11
CA VAL A 313 -11.88 17.87 18.03
C VAL A 313 -11.71 18.60 16.70
N ARG A 314 -10.95 17.99 15.79
CA ARG A 314 -10.73 18.52 14.44
C ARG A 314 -11.09 17.47 13.41
N MET A 315 -11.84 17.87 12.41
CA MET A 315 -12.25 16.97 11.33
C MET A 315 -11.77 17.52 9.99
N ASN A 316 -11.32 16.64 9.10
CA ASN A 316 -10.87 16.99 7.77
C ASN A 316 -11.26 15.92 6.75
N GLY A 317 -11.97 16.30 5.72
CA GLY A 317 -12.42 15.38 4.67
C GLY A 317 -13.29 16.07 3.63
N PRO A 318 -13.78 15.32 2.63
CA PRO A 318 -14.79 15.80 1.70
C PRO A 318 -16.02 16.34 2.45
N GLN A 319 -16.56 17.47 2.00
CA GLN A 319 -17.73 18.09 2.63
C GLN A 319 -18.95 17.15 2.66
N GLU A 320 -19.08 16.30 1.64
CA GLU A 320 -20.11 15.24 1.55
C GLU A 320 -20.06 14.24 2.71
N TYR A 321 -18.90 13.96 3.28
CA TYR A 321 -18.75 13.05 4.42
C TYR A 321 -18.91 13.80 5.74
N LEU A 322 -18.41 15.03 5.83
CA LEU A 322 -18.61 15.89 7.00
C LEU A 322 -20.10 16.14 7.26
N SER A 323 -20.90 16.37 6.21
CA SER A 323 -22.34 16.59 6.35
C SER A 323 -23.14 15.32 6.70
N ARG A 324 -22.53 14.13 6.59
CA ARG A 324 -23.15 12.82 6.87
C ARG A 324 -22.66 12.19 8.17
N LEU A 325 -21.69 12.82 8.84
CA LEU A 325 -21.18 12.33 10.10
C LEU A 325 -22.18 12.63 11.22
N GLU A 326 -22.82 11.59 11.72
CA GLU A 326 -23.66 11.63 12.93
C GLU A 326 -22.76 11.68 14.17
N GLN A 327 -23.05 12.62 15.06
CA GLN A 327 -22.28 12.89 16.28
C GLN A 327 -23.24 12.95 17.46
N GLN A 328 -22.98 12.16 18.49
CA GLN A 328 -23.81 12.16 19.71
C GLN A 328 -22.93 11.93 20.93
N ILE A 329 -23.14 12.70 21.99
CA ILE A 329 -22.58 12.41 23.31
C ILE A 329 -23.72 11.87 24.17
N SER A 330 -23.54 10.69 24.75
CA SER A 330 -24.51 10.08 25.65
C SER A 330 -23.77 9.30 26.73
N GLU A 331 -24.14 9.49 27.99
CA GLU A 331 -23.60 8.73 29.13
C GLU A 331 -22.06 8.71 29.24
N GLY A 332 -21.38 9.78 28.81
CA GLY A 332 -19.92 9.86 28.84
C GLY A 332 -19.21 9.11 27.70
N GLU A 333 -19.97 8.70 26.68
CA GLU A 333 -19.48 8.15 25.42
C GLU A 333 -19.72 9.13 24.27
N LEU A 334 -18.67 9.41 23.48
CA LEU A 334 -18.78 10.09 22.20
C LEU A 334 -18.97 9.07 21.07
N GLN A 335 -20.13 9.14 20.42
CA GLN A 335 -20.49 8.33 19.27
C GLN A 335 -20.27 9.11 17.97
N LEU A 336 -19.44 8.57 17.07
CA LEU A 336 -19.18 9.07 15.73
C LEU A 336 -19.58 8.00 14.72
N LYS A 337 -20.58 8.30 13.89
CA LYS A 337 -21.10 7.35 12.90
C LYS A 337 -21.12 7.96 11.52
N LEU A 338 -20.45 7.30 10.58
CA LEU A 338 -20.44 7.67 9.16
C LEU A 338 -20.90 6.48 8.33
N ASP A 339 -22.11 6.56 7.80
CA ASP A 339 -22.59 5.61 6.81
C ASP A 339 -22.03 5.98 5.43
N ALA A 340 -20.95 5.35 4.99
CA ALA A 340 -20.34 5.58 3.69
C ALA A 340 -19.54 4.35 3.22
N GLU A 341 -19.36 4.20 1.91
CA GLU A 341 -18.44 3.22 1.35
C GLU A 341 -16.99 3.66 1.56
N ARG A 342 -16.07 2.69 1.69
CA ARG A 342 -14.64 2.96 1.76
C ARG A 342 -14.17 3.70 0.52
N SER A 343 -13.42 4.77 0.75
CA SER A 343 -12.95 5.69 -0.28
C SER A 343 -11.47 5.97 -0.05
N ASP A 344 -10.72 6.25 -1.12
CA ASP A 344 -9.32 6.69 -1.02
C ASP A 344 -9.16 8.06 -0.31
N ARG A 345 -10.28 8.71 0.03
CA ARG A 345 -10.35 10.00 0.74
C ARG A 345 -11.23 9.88 2.00
N PRO A 346 -10.86 9.07 3.00
CA PRO A 346 -11.68 8.90 4.19
C PRO A 346 -11.72 10.19 5.02
N LEU A 347 -12.80 10.35 5.78
CA LEU A 347 -12.94 11.45 6.73
C LEU A 347 -11.95 11.23 7.88
N GLN A 348 -11.13 12.25 8.14
CA GLN A 348 -10.12 12.23 9.20
C GLN A 348 -10.65 12.94 10.43
N VAL A 349 -10.55 12.30 11.58
CA VAL A 349 -10.94 12.85 12.88
C VAL A 349 -9.73 12.85 13.79
N TYR A 350 -9.42 14.01 14.36
CA TYR A 350 -8.37 14.21 15.35
C TYR A 350 -9.04 14.59 16.66
N LEU A 351 -8.76 13.83 17.72
CA LEU A 351 -9.33 14.00 19.05
C LEU A 351 -8.19 14.21 20.04
N THR A 352 -8.27 15.26 20.84
CA THR A 352 -7.49 15.42 22.07
C THR A 352 -8.44 15.25 23.24
N ILE A 353 -8.09 14.38 24.18
CA ILE A 353 -8.92 14.07 25.35
C ILE A 353 -8.07 13.97 26.63
N PRO A 354 -8.55 14.42 27.79
CA PRO A 354 -7.83 14.29 29.06
C PRO A 354 -7.66 12.85 29.56
N SER A 355 -8.67 12.01 29.36
CA SER A 355 -8.66 10.61 29.79
C SER A 355 -9.41 9.75 28.77
N LEU A 356 -8.92 8.53 28.54
CA LEU A 356 -9.55 7.53 27.69
C LEU A 356 -9.65 6.21 28.46
N ARG A 357 -10.88 5.70 28.63
CA ARG A 357 -11.16 4.42 29.31
C ARG A 357 -11.60 3.32 28.35
N ALA A 358 -12.36 3.67 27.31
CA ALA A 358 -12.85 2.68 26.35
C ALA A 358 -12.92 3.23 24.93
N ILE A 359 -12.66 2.37 23.95
CA ILE A 359 -12.87 2.66 22.53
C ILE A 359 -13.48 1.46 21.82
N ARG A 360 -14.60 1.68 21.13
CA ARG A 360 -15.30 0.71 20.30
C ARG A 360 -15.22 1.13 18.83
N LEU A 361 -14.77 0.22 17.98
CA LEU A 361 -14.51 0.46 16.56
C LEU A 361 -15.28 -0.54 15.71
N ASP A 362 -15.97 -0.05 14.68
CA ASP A 362 -16.60 -0.90 13.66
C ASP A 362 -16.36 -0.34 12.26
N GLY A 363 -15.66 -1.12 11.43
CA GLY A 363 -15.44 -0.78 10.02
C GLY A 363 -14.54 0.44 9.78
N THR A 364 -13.68 0.78 10.74
CA THR A 364 -12.76 1.93 10.65
C THR A 364 -11.57 1.68 9.73
N ASP A 365 -10.90 2.75 9.26
CA ASP A 365 -9.72 2.61 8.40
C ASP A 365 -8.44 2.46 9.24
N ASP A 366 -7.77 3.58 9.56
CA ASP A 366 -6.61 3.61 10.45
C ASP A 366 -6.99 4.34 11.76
N VAL A 367 -6.75 3.71 12.90
CA VAL A 367 -6.93 4.31 14.22
C VAL A 367 -5.59 4.41 14.93
N ARG A 368 -5.26 5.59 15.44
CA ARG A 368 -4.01 5.85 16.17
C ARG A 368 -4.34 6.41 17.54
N LEU A 369 -3.92 5.71 18.60
CA LEU A 369 -4.01 6.13 19.98
C LEU A 369 -2.58 6.48 20.43
N LYS A 370 -2.31 7.73 20.77
CA LYS A 370 -0.96 8.23 21.05
C LYS A 370 -0.83 8.71 22.48
N ASN A 371 0.31 8.38 23.10
CA ASN A 371 0.67 8.85 24.44
C ASN A 371 -0.44 8.58 25.48
N ILE A 372 -1.11 7.43 25.39
CA ILE A 372 -2.21 7.10 26.29
C ILE A 372 -1.65 6.64 27.63
N GLN A 373 -2.14 7.24 28.70
CA GLN A 373 -1.82 6.97 30.10
C GLN A 373 -3.14 6.67 30.82
N ALA A 374 -3.34 5.40 31.17
CA ALA A 374 -4.59 4.92 31.77
C ALA A 374 -4.33 3.79 32.77
N GLU A 375 -5.06 3.77 33.88
CA GLU A 375 -5.05 2.61 34.78
C GLU A 375 -5.72 1.40 34.11
N GLU A 376 -6.80 1.64 33.37
CA GLU A 376 -7.50 0.63 32.58
C GLU A 376 -7.95 1.21 31.24
N LEU A 377 -7.68 0.47 30.15
CA LEU A 377 -8.13 0.80 28.79
C LEU A 377 -8.78 -0.42 28.15
N SER A 378 -10.01 -0.26 27.66
CA SER A 378 -10.72 -1.26 26.88
C SER A 378 -10.76 -0.89 25.40
N ILE A 379 -10.34 -1.82 24.53
CA ILE A 379 -10.40 -1.68 23.07
C ILE A 379 -11.25 -2.82 22.54
N GLU A 380 -12.37 -2.49 21.92
CA GLU A 380 -13.20 -3.45 21.18
C GLU A 380 -13.21 -3.04 19.71
N ALA A 381 -12.87 -3.95 18.81
CA ALA A 381 -12.89 -3.69 17.39
C ALA A 381 -13.49 -4.86 16.62
N SER A 382 -14.46 -4.53 15.76
CA SER A 382 -15.12 -5.44 14.85
C SER A 382 -14.97 -4.94 13.41
N SER A 383 -15.09 -5.86 12.46
CA SER A 383 -14.73 -5.63 11.06
C SER A 383 -13.25 -5.23 10.88
N ARG A 384 -12.79 -5.15 9.61
CA ARG A 384 -11.40 -4.76 9.32
C ARG A 384 -11.12 -3.36 9.88
N SER A 385 -10.24 -3.27 10.88
CA SER A 385 -9.74 -2.01 11.49
C SER A 385 -8.25 -2.15 11.79
N ALA A 386 -7.43 -1.16 11.42
CA ALA A 386 -6.00 -1.16 11.72
C ALA A 386 -5.67 -0.17 12.85
N ILE A 387 -5.36 -0.69 14.04
CA ILE A 387 -5.22 0.07 15.28
C ILE A 387 -3.75 0.12 15.69
N LYS A 388 -3.27 1.31 16.03
CA LYS A 388 -1.94 1.52 16.61
C LYS A 388 -2.07 2.22 17.94
N LEU A 389 -1.64 1.57 19.01
CA LEU A 389 -1.67 2.08 20.37
C LEU A 389 -0.25 2.30 20.87
N ASP A 390 0.01 3.52 21.32
CA ASP A 390 1.23 3.93 22.03
C ASP A 390 0.84 4.48 23.41
N GLY A 391 1.36 3.88 24.49
CA GLY A 391 0.97 4.30 25.84
C GLY A 391 1.54 3.52 27.02
N LYS A 392 1.22 4.00 28.23
CA LYS A 392 1.50 3.37 29.53
C LYS A 392 0.19 3.01 30.21
N ILE A 393 -0.07 1.72 30.36
CA ILE A 393 -1.40 1.22 30.73
C ILE A 393 -1.26 0.21 31.87
N GLY A 394 -2.09 0.33 32.92
CA GLY A 394 -2.16 -0.70 33.96
C GLY A 394 -2.73 -2.00 33.38
N LEU A 395 -4.02 -1.97 33.04
CA LEU A 395 -4.75 -3.08 32.43
C LEU A 395 -5.27 -2.72 31.03
N LEU A 396 -4.81 -3.44 30.01
CA LEU A 396 -5.29 -3.31 28.64
C LEU A 396 -6.20 -4.50 28.28
N ARG A 397 -7.49 -4.24 28.14
CA ARG A 397 -8.48 -5.23 27.64
C ARG A 397 -8.67 -5.06 26.14
N VAL A 398 -8.53 -6.15 25.40
CA VAL A 398 -8.59 -6.15 23.94
C VAL A 398 -9.59 -7.20 23.48
N ARG A 399 -10.59 -6.81 22.70
CA ARG A 399 -11.47 -7.73 21.97
C ARG A 399 -11.43 -7.40 20.48
N LEU A 400 -10.90 -8.30 19.66
CA LEU A 400 -10.81 -8.12 18.20
C LEU A 400 -11.56 -9.22 17.46
N GLU A 401 -12.41 -8.83 16.52
CA GLU A 401 -13.19 -9.73 15.67
C GLU A 401 -13.07 -9.30 14.19
N ASP A 402 -13.40 -10.20 13.25
CA ASP A 402 -13.53 -9.95 11.81
C ASP A 402 -12.37 -9.17 11.15
N LEU A 403 -11.15 -9.70 11.20
CA LEU A 403 -9.94 -9.11 10.58
C LEU A 403 -9.46 -7.79 11.21
N ALA A 404 -9.85 -7.47 12.45
CA ALA A 404 -9.27 -6.36 13.20
C ALA A 404 -7.81 -6.64 13.63
N GLU A 405 -6.96 -5.62 13.55
CA GLU A 405 -5.53 -5.70 13.90
C GLU A 405 -5.17 -4.60 14.91
N LEU A 406 -4.45 -4.96 15.99
CA LEU A 406 -3.90 -4.03 16.98
C LEU A 406 -2.38 -4.19 17.08
N GLU A 407 -1.66 -3.09 16.90
CA GLU A 407 -0.23 -2.95 17.20
C GLU A 407 -0.06 -2.14 18.49
N PHE A 408 0.50 -2.75 19.53
CA PHE A 408 0.77 -2.12 20.82
C PHE A 408 2.27 -1.81 20.98
N THR A 409 2.57 -0.56 21.35
CA THR A 409 3.91 -0.08 21.72
C THR A 409 3.80 0.67 23.05
N GLY A 410 4.77 0.50 23.94
CA GLY A 410 4.79 1.11 25.27
C GLY A 410 4.77 0.10 26.41
N ASP A 411 4.22 0.47 27.56
CA ASP A 411 4.27 -0.31 28.81
C ASP A 411 2.87 -0.76 29.22
N ALA A 412 2.67 -2.04 29.46
CA ALA A 412 1.43 -2.60 30.02
C ALA A 412 1.73 -3.54 31.21
N GLU A 413 1.06 -3.37 32.34
CA GLU A 413 1.20 -4.33 33.46
C GLU A 413 0.45 -5.64 33.15
N HIS A 414 -0.77 -5.52 32.64
CA HIS A 414 -1.64 -6.66 32.35
C HIS A 414 -2.31 -6.48 30.99
N ILE A 415 -2.27 -7.51 30.13
CA ILE A 415 -3.08 -7.59 28.91
C ILE A 415 -4.09 -8.72 29.03
N HIS A 416 -5.37 -8.43 28.79
CA HIS A 416 -6.39 -9.45 28.57
C HIS A 416 -6.86 -9.35 27.13
N ALA A 417 -6.61 -10.36 26.30
CA ALA A 417 -6.95 -10.32 24.87
C ALA A 417 -7.85 -11.49 24.44
N GLU A 418 -9.00 -11.15 23.85
CA GLU A 418 -9.93 -12.05 23.18
C GLU A 418 -9.89 -11.79 21.66
N LEU A 419 -9.34 -12.72 20.87
CA LEU A 419 -9.18 -12.59 19.43
C LEU A 419 -9.98 -13.66 18.68
N ARG A 420 -10.81 -13.25 17.72
CA ARG A 420 -11.61 -14.12 16.84
C ARG A 420 -11.47 -13.75 15.37
N ASP A 421 -11.79 -14.69 14.49
CA ASP A 421 -11.97 -14.51 13.05
C ASP A 421 -10.84 -13.74 12.35
N LEU A 422 -9.67 -14.39 12.26
CA LEU A 422 -8.47 -13.89 11.57
C LEU A 422 -7.90 -12.56 12.14
N SER A 423 -8.34 -12.14 13.33
CA SER A 423 -7.81 -10.95 14.00
C SER A 423 -6.38 -11.12 14.51
N ARG A 424 -5.71 -9.98 14.76
CA ARG A 424 -4.30 -9.96 15.12
C ARG A 424 -3.96 -8.96 16.23
N LEU A 425 -3.16 -9.42 17.20
CA LEU A 425 -2.50 -8.59 18.20
C LEU A 425 -0.98 -8.68 18.05
N ASP A 426 -0.31 -7.57 17.81
CA ASP A 426 1.16 -7.45 17.84
C ASP A 426 1.56 -6.57 19.04
N ALA A 427 2.03 -7.18 20.12
CA ALA A 427 2.49 -6.51 21.35
C ALA A 427 3.97 -6.80 21.66
N ASP A 428 4.71 -7.40 20.73
CA ASP A 428 6.13 -7.73 20.89
C ASP A 428 7.07 -6.52 20.91
N ARG A 429 6.56 -5.34 20.54
CA ARG A 429 7.28 -4.06 20.58
C ARG A 429 7.09 -3.29 21.89
N GLY A 430 6.15 -3.73 22.72
CA GLY A 430 5.92 -3.17 24.06
C GLY A 430 6.51 -4.04 25.17
N THR A 431 6.56 -3.47 26.36
CA THR A 431 6.87 -4.18 27.61
C THR A 431 5.56 -4.58 28.28
N VAL A 432 5.31 -5.89 28.36
CA VAL A 432 4.09 -6.45 28.96
C VAL A 432 4.50 -7.36 30.11
N LEU A 433 4.03 -7.11 31.33
CA LEU A 433 4.42 -7.95 32.48
C LEU A 433 3.67 -9.28 32.47
N THR A 434 2.35 -9.24 32.27
CA THR A 434 1.52 -10.45 32.27
C THR A 434 0.44 -10.41 31.19
N ALA A 435 -0.01 -11.58 30.73
CA ALA A 435 -1.11 -11.66 29.77
C ALA A 435 -2.07 -12.86 30.00
N GLU A 436 -3.35 -12.62 29.70
CA GLU A 436 -4.41 -13.62 29.55
C GLU A 436 -4.92 -13.60 28.12
N LEU A 437 -4.95 -14.76 27.44
CA LEU A 437 -5.19 -14.84 25.99
C LEU A 437 -6.26 -15.86 25.61
N GLU A 438 -7.26 -15.44 24.86
CA GLU A 438 -8.24 -16.32 24.20
C GLU A 438 -8.20 -16.11 22.69
N LEU A 439 -7.62 -17.07 21.94
CA LEU A 439 -7.44 -17.02 20.49
C LEU A 439 -8.30 -18.08 19.80
N LYS A 440 -9.25 -17.65 18.96
CA LYS A 440 -10.15 -18.52 18.19
C LYS A 440 -10.12 -18.18 16.69
N ASN A 441 -10.53 -19.14 15.86
CA ASN A 441 -10.79 -18.98 14.41
C ASN A 441 -9.65 -18.28 13.63
N GLN A 442 -8.48 -18.92 13.57
CA GLN A 442 -7.30 -18.44 12.83
C GLN A 442 -6.70 -17.10 13.30
N SER A 443 -7.00 -16.68 14.53
CA SER A 443 -6.44 -15.45 15.11
C SER A 443 -4.98 -15.61 15.52
N ARG A 444 -4.28 -14.48 15.67
CA ARG A 444 -2.84 -14.45 15.96
C ARG A 444 -2.48 -13.42 17.01
N ALA A 445 -1.74 -13.82 18.03
CA ALA A 445 -1.11 -12.91 18.96
C ALA A 445 0.42 -13.04 18.89
N LYS A 446 1.12 -11.91 18.98
CA LYS A 446 2.57 -11.85 19.06
C LYS A 446 2.97 -11.07 20.30
N MET A 447 3.76 -11.70 21.16
CA MET A 447 4.17 -11.12 22.45
C MET A 447 5.70 -11.03 22.57
N SER A 448 6.18 -10.23 23.50
CA SER A 448 7.61 -10.21 23.86
C SER A 448 7.99 -11.45 24.67
N GLN A 449 9.27 -11.82 24.71
CA GLN A 449 9.73 -13.06 25.36
C GLN A 449 9.58 -13.03 26.89
N ASP A 450 9.55 -11.84 27.48
CA ASP A 450 9.60 -11.64 28.93
C ASP A 450 8.21 -11.64 29.60
N VAL A 451 7.13 -11.77 28.82
CA VAL A 451 5.75 -11.75 29.34
C VAL A 451 5.43 -13.03 30.12
N GLN A 452 4.77 -12.88 31.27
CA GLN A 452 4.22 -14.02 32.01
C GLN A 452 2.78 -14.30 31.58
N ILE A 453 2.57 -15.38 30.82
CA ILE A 453 1.23 -15.83 30.43
C ILE A 453 0.54 -16.50 31.63
N GLN A 454 -0.51 -15.89 32.16
CA GLN A 454 -1.25 -16.40 33.32
C GLN A 454 -2.30 -17.43 32.92
N GLN A 455 -3.06 -17.14 31.86
CA GLN A 455 -4.06 -18.03 31.30
C GLN A 455 -4.03 -17.96 29.77
N GLN A 456 -4.26 -19.10 29.11
CA GLN A 456 -4.40 -19.11 27.66
C GLN A 456 -5.37 -20.18 27.16
N PHE A 457 -6.13 -19.84 26.14
CA PHE A 457 -6.89 -20.73 25.29
C PHE A 457 -6.58 -20.41 23.83
N ILE A 458 -6.11 -21.37 23.05
CA ILE A 458 -5.73 -21.18 21.65
C ILE A 458 -6.35 -22.32 20.83
N SER A 459 -7.22 -22.00 19.87
CA SER A 459 -7.78 -23.00 18.96
C SER A 459 -6.71 -23.60 18.04
N GLU A 460 -6.95 -24.80 17.49
CA GLU A 460 -5.95 -25.54 16.68
C GLU A 460 -5.42 -24.75 15.47
N ASP A 461 -6.21 -23.82 14.96
CA ASP A 461 -5.92 -23.00 13.79
C ASP A 461 -5.37 -21.59 14.13
N SER A 462 -5.34 -21.22 15.42
CA SER A 462 -4.82 -19.96 15.94
C SER A 462 -3.36 -20.07 16.39
N ARG A 463 -2.65 -18.94 16.52
CA ARG A 463 -1.21 -18.94 16.86
C ARG A 463 -0.82 -17.85 17.84
N LEU A 464 -0.07 -18.23 18.87
CA LEU A 464 0.71 -17.33 19.71
C LEU A 464 2.19 -17.44 19.29
N ARG A 465 2.85 -16.29 19.10
CA ARG A 465 4.27 -16.22 18.73
C ARG A 465 5.08 -15.36 19.69
#